data_AF-A0A822FUT9-F1
#
_entry.id   AF-A0A822FUT9-F1
#
_cell.length_a   1.000
_cell.length_b   1.000
_cell.length_c   1.000
_cell.angle_alpha   90.00
_cell.angle_beta   90.00
_cell.angle_gamma   90.00
#
_symmetry.space_group_name_H-M   'P 1'
#
loop_
_entity.id
_entity.type
_entity.pdbx_description
1 polymer ?
#
loop_
_entity_poly.entity_id
_entity_poly.type
_entity_poly.pdbx_seq_one_letter_code
_entity_poly.pdbx_strand_id
1 'polypeptide(L)'
;MVYFNSQINDSVAPYRDVRRIQFGILSPDEIRRMSVTYPSIEFPELFQEGKPKLQGLLDPRQGPADRNSKCNTCRGSYIECPGHFGHIECQCVCFHCSKLLVDPNDPKIIDIIKKTKNQNRRRLAYIVEACKKQKICKGSDNQNDVRKNYTGGCGQVQPIYRRSGLELTIKWNEAVNENQESKSKLSAERVLEIFKAIPDTICKILGMDPRQSRPDWMILTVLPVPPLCVRPSVLMFGTARCHDDLTYNLANIIKANRTLHEYEERGVTSHIIDKQLEHLQYCCATLIDNDMPGISQACQKNGKPLKSLKARLKGKEGRIRGNLMGKRVDFSARSVITPDPNLAIDQVGVPRTIAQNLTVPDIVTPFNIGWLQELIRCNAAKYIILDNGDRIDLRFHQKPSDIQLQYGNIVERNMVDDDLVVFNRQPTLHKMSMMAHRVKILPWSTF
;
A
#
# COMPACT_ATOMS: atom_id res chain seq x y z
N MET A 1 -7.23 27.09 14.72
CA MET A 1 -7.57 26.01 13.76
C MET A 1 -8.62 26.59 12.83
N VAL A 2 -8.19 27.13 11.69
CA VAL A 2 -9.13 27.57 10.64
C VAL A 2 -9.54 26.31 9.90
N TYR A 3 -10.82 25.97 10.01
CA TYR A 3 -11.40 24.86 9.26
C TYR A 3 -11.31 25.22 7.78
N PHE A 4 -10.49 24.48 7.01
CA PHE A 4 -10.58 24.42 5.56
C PHE A 4 -11.89 23.71 5.20
N ASN A 5 -13.01 24.41 5.33
CA ASN A 5 -14.29 24.10 4.71
C ASN A 5 -14.43 24.88 3.39
N SER A 6 -13.33 25.10 2.67
CA SER A 6 -13.41 25.43 1.26
C SER A 6 -13.82 24.16 0.52
N GLN A 7 -15.14 24.01 0.36
CA GLN A 7 -15.74 23.57 -0.89
C GLN A 7 -14.82 22.69 -1.77
N ILE A 8 -14.90 21.37 -1.58
CA ILE A 8 -14.55 20.43 -2.65
C ILE A 8 -15.69 20.57 -3.68
N ASN A 9 -15.71 21.67 -4.44
CA ASN A 9 -16.82 22.02 -5.33
C ASN A 9 -16.99 21.05 -6.51
N ASP A 10 -15.99 20.20 -6.77
CA ASP A 10 -16.01 19.33 -7.95
C ASP A 10 -16.59 17.94 -7.68
N SER A 11 -16.80 17.54 -6.42
CA SER A 11 -17.31 16.21 -6.08
C SER A 11 -18.71 16.26 -5.50
N VAL A 12 -19.62 15.51 -6.13
CA VAL A 12 -20.99 15.29 -5.63
C VAL A 12 -20.98 14.45 -4.33
N ALA A 13 -19.88 13.74 -4.03
CA ALA A 13 -19.79 12.86 -2.87
C ALA A 13 -19.65 13.66 -1.55
N PRO A 14 -20.41 13.31 -0.50
CA PRO A 14 -20.32 13.99 0.79
C PRO A 14 -18.99 13.68 1.48
N TYR A 15 -18.37 14.72 2.03
CA TYR A 15 -17.18 14.59 2.86
C TYR A 15 -17.47 13.76 4.13
N ARG A 16 -16.59 12.79 4.43
CA ARG A 16 -16.68 11.96 5.64
C ARG A 16 -15.28 11.57 6.14
N ASP A 17 -15.12 11.61 7.46
CA ASP A 17 -13.91 11.11 8.13
C ASP A 17 -13.90 9.58 8.24
N VAL A 18 -12.70 8.99 8.12
CA VAL A 18 -12.50 7.54 8.28
C VAL A 18 -12.63 7.15 9.76
N ARG A 19 -13.74 6.50 10.12
CA ARG A 19 -14.01 6.06 11.51
C ARG A 19 -13.39 4.72 11.87
N ARG A 20 -13.26 3.81 10.89
CA ARG A 20 -12.76 2.44 11.10
C ARG A 20 -11.99 1.97 9.87
N ILE A 21 -10.86 1.31 10.10
CA ILE A 21 -10.09 0.62 9.07
C ILE A 21 -10.25 -0.88 9.29
N GLN A 22 -10.78 -1.58 8.30
CA GLN A 22 -10.92 -3.04 8.32
C GLN A 22 -9.78 -3.64 7.48
N PHE A 23 -8.99 -4.51 8.09
CA PHE A 23 -8.00 -5.31 7.37
C PHE A 23 -8.63 -6.61 6.89
N GLY A 24 -8.20 -7.06 5.71
CA GLY A 24 -8.64 -8.29 5.06
C GLY A 24 -7.63 -8.72 4.01
N ILE A 25 -7.89 -9.88 3.42
CA ILE A 25 -7.17 -10.43 2.26
C ILE A 25 -8.09 -10.29 1.06
N LEU A 26 -7.57 -9.76 -0.05
CA LEU A 26 -8.37 -9.59 -1.26
C LEU A 26 -8.69 -10.96 -1.86
N SER A 27 -9.98 -11.21 -2.09
CA SER A 27 -10.41 -12.40 -2.81
C SER A 27 -10.07 -12.31 -4.31
N PRO A 28 -9.76 -13.42 -5.00
CA PRO A 28 -9.53 -13.40 -6.44
C PRO A 28 -10.67 -12.73 -7.23
N ASP A 29 -11.91 -12.96 -6.84
CA ASP A 29 -13.10 -12.39 -7.49
C ASP A 29 -13.25 -10.89 -7.24
N GLU A 30 -12.83 -10.40 -6.08
CA GLU A 30 -12.76 -8.96 -5.80
C GLU A 30 -11.64 -8.30 -6.59
N ILE A 31 -10.48 -8.96 -6.75
CA ILE A 31 -9.37 -8.47 -7.57
C ILE A 31 -9.81 -8.32 -9.04
N ARG A 32 -10.52 -9.31 -9.58
CA ARG A 32 -11.08 -9.21 -10.94
C ARG A 32 -12.11 -8.08 -11.05
N ARG A 33 -13.02 -7.94 -10.08
CA ARG A 33 -14.05 -6.88 -10.09
C ARG A 33 -13.49 -5.47 -9.93
N MET A 34 -12.39 -5.28 -9.19
CA MET A 34 -11.75 -3.96 -9.07
C MET A 34 -10.91 -3.59 -10.28
N SER A 35 -10.52 -4.57 -11.11
CA SER A 35 -9.61 -4.35 -12.22
C SER A 35 -10.30 -3.61 -13.37
N VAL A 36 -9.64 -2.56 -13.87
CA VAL A 36 -10.11 -1.82 -15.06
C VAL A 36 -9.59 -2.40 -16.38
N THR A 37 -8.58 -3.27 -16.32
CA THR A 37 -8.05 -3.98 -17.48
C THR A 37 -8.76 -5.32 -17.62
N TYR A 38 -9.47 -5.51 -18.73
CA TYR A 38 -10.15 -6.75 -19.11
C TYR A 38 -9.64 -7.23 -20.49
N PRO A 39 -9.41 -8.54 -20.70
CA PRO A 39 -9.57 -9.66 -19.77
C PRO A 39 -8.47 -9.77 -18.71
N SER A 40 -7.20 -9.53 -19.04
CA SER A 40 -6.10 -9.36 -18.07
C SER A 40 -4.96 -8.55 -18.70
N ILE A 41 -3.87 -8.30 -17.96
CA ILE A 41 -2.64 -7.74 -18.52
C ILE A 41 -1.78 -8.88 -19.09
N GLU A 42 -1.74 -8.99 -20.41
CA GLU A 42 -1.10 -10.09 -21.14
C GLU A 42 0.27 -9.71 -21.71
N PHE A 43 0.47 -8.42 -21.98
CA PHE A 43 1.66 -7.97 -22.70
C PHE A 43 2.71 -7.38 -21.76
N PRO A 44 3.95 -7.90 -21.79
CA PRO A 44 5.05 -7.31 -21.03
C PRO A 44 5.59 -6.05 -21.72
N GLU A 45 5.29 -5.83 -23.01
CA GLU A 45 5.71 -4.62 -23.73
C GLU A 45 4.91 -3.40 -23.24
N LEU A 46 5.62 -2.28 -23.12
CA LEU A 46 5.05 -1.03 -22.60
C LEU A 46 4.42 -0.18 -23.71
N PHE A 47 5.02 -0.19 -24.90
CA PHE A 47 4.63 0.65 -26.04
C PHE A 47 4.46 -0.17 -27.31
N GLN A 48 3.51 0.23 -28.13
CA GLN A 48 3.32 -0.22 -29.50
C GLN A 48 3.17 1.03 -30.37
N GLU A 49 4.02 1.15 -31.40
CA GLU A 49 4.00 2.31 -32.33
C GLU A 49 4.06 3.68 -31.63
N GLY A 50 4.87 3.78 -30.57
CA GLY A 50 5.04 5.02 -29.80
C GLY A 50 3.89 5.37 -28.85
N LYS A 51 2.79 4.60 -28.84
CA LYS A 51 1.67 4.75 -27.91
C LYS A 51 1.70 3.67 -26.82
N PRO A 52 1.22 3.96 -25.60
CA PRO A 52 1.09 2.92 -24.57
C PRO A 52 0.20 1.78 -25.06
N LYS A 53 0.68 0.54 -24.90
CA LYS A 53 -0.03 -0.64 -25.39
C LYS A 53 -1.24 -0.94 -24.49
N LEU A 54 -2.40 -1.18 -25.10
CA LEU A 54 -3.59 -1.68 -24.38
C LEU A 54 -3.31 -3.10 -23.87
N GLN A 55 -3.83 -3.45 -22.70
CA GLN A 55 -3.53 -4.71 -22.00
C GLN A 55 -2.02 -4.89 -21.68
N GLY A 56 -1.25 -3.81 -21.76
CA GLY A 56 0.13 -3.74 -21.29
C GLY A 56 0.24 -3.13 -19.90
N LEU A 57 1.47 -3.08 -19.38
CA LEU A 57 1.73 -2.49 -18.07
C LEU A 57 1.55 -0.96 -18.03
N LEU A 58 1.52 -0.27 -19.16
CA LEU A 58 1.23 1.18 -19.24
C LEU A 58 -0.16 1.45 -19.81
N ASP A 59 -1.12 0.54 -19.61
CA ASP A 59 -2.48 0.73 -20.12
C ASP A 59 -3.07 2.07 -19.62
N PRO A 60 -3.51 2.98 -20.50
CA PRO A 60 -4.03 4.31 -20.15
C PRO A 60 -5.32 4.26 -19.29
N ARG A 61 -5.94 3.08 -19.14
CA ARG A 61 -7.03 2.85 -18.18
C ARG A 61 -6.55 2.79 -16.74
N GLN A 62 -5.30 2.38 -16.49
CA GLN A 62 -4.73 2.29 -15.13
C GLN A 62 -4.32 3.66 -14.56
N GLY A 63 -4.26 4.68 -15.41
CA GLY A 63 -3.90 6.05 -15.04
C GLY A 63 -3.23 6.78 -16.20
N PRO A 64 -2.96 8.09 -16.04
CA PRO A 64 -2.21 8.86 -17.02
C PRO A 64 -0.72 8.46 -16.98
N ALA A 65 -0.14 8.20 -18.16
CA ALA A 65 1.27 7.82 -18.29
C ALA A 65 2.21 9.03 -18.20
N ASP A 66 1.74 10.19 -18.65
CA ASP A 66 2.46 11.46 -18.72
C ASP A 66 1.63 12.60 -18.12
N ARG A 67 2.27 13.70 -17.71
CA ARG A 67 1.61 14.88 -17.12
C ARG A 67 0.52 15.49 -18.02
N ASN A 68 0.70 15.40 -19.34
CA ASN A 68 -0.23 15.96 -20.32
C ASN A 68 -1.35 14.99 -20.72
N SER A 69 -1.24 13.72 -20.32
CA SER A 69 -2.25 12.70 -20.61
C SER A 69 -3.34 12.69 -19.54
N LYS A 70 -4.55 12.33 -19.95
CA LYS A 70 -5.68 12.10 -19.04
C LYS A 70 -5.94 10.61 -18.91
N CYS A 71 -6.48 10.20 -17.77
CA CYS A 71 -6.87 8.80 -17.57
C CYS A 71 -8.08 8.43 -18.45
N ASN A 72 -8.08 7.25 -19.07
CA ASN A 72 -9.23 6.80 -19.85
C ASN A 72 -10.44 6.38 -18.99
N THR A 73 -10.21 6.05 -17.71
CA THR A 73 -11.24 5.57 -16.78
C THR A 73 -11.94 6.73 -16.07
N CYS A 74 -11.19 7.55 -15.32
CA CYS A 74 -11.76 8.64 -14.53
C CYS A 74 -11.68 10.01 -15.19
N ARG A 75 -11.02 10.14 -16.35
CA ARG A 75 -10.73 11.41 -17.05
C ARG A 75 -9.92 12.46 -16.25
N GLY A 76 -9.53 12.13 -15.02
CA GLY A 76 -8.69 12.98 -14.17
C GLY A 76 -7.28 13.21 -14.72
N SER A 77 -6.68 14.30 -14.27
CA SER A 77 -5.31 14.69 -14.54
C SER A 77 -4.28 13.79 -13.82
N TYR A 78 -2.99 14.00 -14.08
CA TYR A 78 -1.91 13.29 -13.38
C TYR A 78 -1.90 13.52 -11.86
N ILE A 79 -2.46 14.65 -11.39
CA ILE A 79 -2.49 15.02 -9.97
C ILE A 79 -3.76 14.50 -9.29
N GLU A 80 -4.90 14.61 -9.96
CA GLU A 80 -6.21 14.22 -9.41
C GLU A 80 -6.49 12.72 -9.48
N CYS A 81 -6.00 12.04 -10.52
CA CYS A 81 -6.29 10.62 -10.73
C CYS A 81 -5.65 9.77 -9.62
N PRO A 82 -6.43 9.01 -8.83
CA PRO A 82 -5.87 8.13 -7.79
C PRO A 82 -5.15 6.91 -8.38
N GLY A 83 -5.35 6.64 -9.67
CA GLY A 83 -4.91 5.41 -10.35
C GLY A 83 -5.91 4.27 -10.17
N HIS A 84 -5.93 3.36 -11.15
CA HIS A 84 -6.85 2.23 -11.19
C HIS A 84 -6.09 0.91 -11.31
N PHE A 85 -6.46 -0.08 -10.49
CA PHE A 85 -5.80 -1.38 -10.47
C PHE A 85 -6.07 -2.18 -11.75
N GLY A 86 -5.08 -2.95 -12.16
CA GLY A 86 -5.24 -4.04 -13.12
C GLY A 86 -5.12 -5.40 -12.43
N HIS A 87 -5.15 -6.48 -13.22
CA HIS A 87 -4.84 -7.82 -12.71
C HIS A 87 -4.15 -8.69 -13.75
N ILE A 88 -3.47 -9.73 -13.25
CA ILE A 88 -2.87 -10.82 -14.02
C ILE A 88 -3.47 -12.13 -13.50
N GLU A 89 -3.90 -13.01 -14.41
CA GLU A 89 -4.34 -14.35 -14.06
C GLU A 89 -3.14 -15.30 -13.97
N CYS A 90 -3.00 -16.01 -12.85
CA CYS A 90 -1.97 -17.02 -12.65
C CYS A 90 -2.62 -18.41 -12.70
N GLN A 91 -2.17 -19.26 -13.61
CA GLN A 91 -2.65 -20.64 -13.71
C GLN A 91 -1.82 -21.54 -12.78
N CYS A 92 -2.42 -21.89 -11.65
CA CYS A 92 -2.17 -23.15 -10.96
C CYS A 92 -3.55 -23.59 -10.42
N VAL A 93 -3.93 -24.88 -10.47
CA VAL A 93 -4.58 -25.67 -9.38
C VAL A 93 -5.53 -26.85 -9.79
N CYS A 94 -5.17 -28.11 -9.39
CA CYS A 94 -5.99 -29.35 -9.17
C CYS A 94 -5.60 -30.21 -7.89
N PHE A 95 -6.16 -31.44 -7.66
CA PHE A 95 -7.08 -31.78 -6.53
C PHE A 95 -6.74 -32.63 -5.27
N HIS A 96 -7.38 -32.33 -4.09
CA HIS A 96 -8.11 -33.22 -3.11
C HIS A 96 -8.15 -32.82 -1.58
N CYS A 97 -9.38 -32.81 -1.04
CA CYS A 97 -9.95 -32.80 0.34
C CYS A 97 -9.42 -31.88 1.49
N SER A 98 -10.35 -31.11 2.08
CA SER A 98 -10.15 -30.12 3.15
C SER A 98 -10.94 -30.44 4.43
N LYS A 99 -10.34 -31.07 5.42
CA LYS A 99 -10.99 -31.27 6.73
C LYS A 99 -10.06 -30.87 7.88
N LEU A 100 -10.65 -30.28 8.92
CA LEU A 100 -9.94 -29.96 10.17
C LEU A 100 -9.64 -31.26 10.93
N LEU A 101 -8.44 -31.36 11.50
CA LEU A 101 -7.93 -32.58 12.16
C LEU A 101 -8.48 -32.87 13.56
N VAL A 102 -9.29 -31.95 14.12
CA VAL A 102 -9.81 -32.04 15.49
C VAL A 102 -11.29 -31.75 15.46
N ASP A 103 -12.07 -32.44 16.31
CA ASP A 103 -13.51 -32.20 16.40
C ASP A 103 -13.75 -30.81 17.02
N PRO A 104 -14.53 -29.92 16.39
CA PRO A 104 -14.84 -28.60 16.93
C PRO A 104 -15.68 -28.67 18.21
N ASN A 105 -16.27 -29.84 18.49
CA ASN A 105 -17.00 -30.13 19.72
C ASN A 105 -16.12 -30.70 20.84
N ASP A 106 -14.79 -30.79 20.64
CA ASP A 106 -13.89 -31.21 21.72
C ASP A 106 -13.94 -30.20 22.88
N PRO A 107 -14.05 -30.65 24.15
CA PRO A 107 -14.13 -29.75 25.31
C PRO A 107 -12.90 -28.84 25.43
N LYS A 108 -11.74 -29.31 24.95
CA LYS A 108 -10.50 -28.52 24.87
C LYS A 108 -10.60 -27.36 23.88
N ILE A 109 -11.24 -27.56 22.72
CA ILE A 109 -11.44 -26.50 21.72
C ILE A 109 -12.51 -25.52 22.18
N ILE A 110 -13.60 -26.01 22.78
CA ILE A 110 -14.65 -25.16 23.36
C ILE A 110 -14.06 -24.26 24.47
N ASP A 111 -13.18 -24.81 25.32
CA ASP A 111 -12.47 -24.02 26.33
C ASP A 111 -11.50 -23.00 25.73
N ILE A 112 -10.79 -23.36 24.64
CA ILE A 112 -9.94 -22.40 23.91
C ILE A 112 -10.80 -21.28 23.32
N ILE A 113 -11.95 -21.59 22.71
CA ILE A 113 -12.87 -20.60 22.14
C ILE A 113 -13.42 -19.67 23.24
N LYS A 114 -13.84 -20.23 24.38
CA LYS A 114 -14.31 -19.46 25.55
C LYS A 114 -13.21 -18.53 26.09
N LYS A 115 -11.98 -19.04 26.23
CA LYS A 115 -10.82 -18.28 26.74
C LYS A 115 -10.31 -17.23 25.75
N THR A 116 -10.56 -17.37 24.44
CA THR A 116 -9.97 -16.52 23.38
C THR A 116 -11.01 -15.71 22.60
N LYS A 117 -12.18 -15.42 23.17
CA LYS A 117 -13.33 -14.79 22.48
C LYS A 117 -12.97 -13.55 21.64
N ASN A 118 -12.00 -12.74 22.09
CA ASN A 118 -11.53 -11.52 21.40
C ASN A 118 -10.08 -11.59 20.87
N GLN A 119 -9.39 -12.73 20.98
CA GLN A 119 -7.97 -12.86 20.60
C GLN A 119 -7.78 -13.95 19.55
N ASN A 120 -8.21 -13.66 18.32
CA ASN A 120 -8.17 -14.59 17.19
C ASN A 120 -6.76 -15.12 16.88
N ARG A 121 -5.72 -14.28 17.02
CA ARG A 121 -4.32 -14.71 16.81
C ARG A 121 -3.87 -15.77 17.84
N ARG A 122 -4.23 -15.60 19.11
CA ARG A 122 -3.90 -16.59 20.15
C ARG A 122 -4.72 -17.86 19.98
N ARG A 123 -5.99 -17.74 19.56
CA ARG A 123 -6.84 -18.88 19.22
C ARG A 123 -6.19 -19.79 18.17
N LEU A 124 -5.71 -19.21 17.07
CA LEU A 124 -5.02 -19.96 16.03
C LEU A 124 -3.79 -20.69 16.59
N ALA A 125 -2.96 -20.03 17.40
CA ALA A 125 -1.76 -20.63 17.99
C ALA A 125 -2.09 -21.87 18.84
N TYR A 126 -3.08 -21.77 19.73
CA TYR A 126 -3.51 -22.90 20.57
C TYR A 126 -4.12 -24.04 19.76
N ILE A 127 -4.90 -23.73 18.72
CA ILE A 127 -5.47 -24.76 17.83
C ILE A 127 -4.35 -25.46 17.06
N VAL A 128 -3.38 -24.73 16.52
CA VAL A 128 -2.23 -25.31 15.82
C VAL A 128 -1.41 -26.21 16.75
N GLU A 129 -1.18 -25.81 18.00
CA GLU A 129 -0.51 -26.66 19.00
C GLU A 129 -1.30 -27.92 19.34
N ALA A 130 -2.62 -27.84 19.41
CA ALA A 130 -3.49 -28.99 19.63
C ALA A 130 -3.47 -29.94 18.41
N CYS A 131 -3.55 -29.40 17.19
CA CYS A 131 -3.51 -30.16 15.94
C CYS A 131 -2.16 -30.84 15.71
N LYS A 132 -1.03 -30.19 16.06
CA LYS A 132 0.32 -30.78 15.93
C LYS A 132 0.49 -32.10 16.67
N LYS A 133 -0.28 -32.31 17.76
CA LYS A 133 -0.23 -33.56 18.54
C LYS A 133 -1.02 -34.69 17.89
N GLN A 134 -1.98 -34.39 17.02
CA GLN A 134 -2.78 -35.38 16.31
C GLN A 134 -2.07 -35.80 15.02
N LYS A 135 -1.54 -37.03 15.01
CA LYS A 135 -0.84 -37.60 13.84
C LYS A 135 -1.77 -38.36 12.88
N ILE A 136 -3.02 -38.58 13.29
CA ILE A 136 -4.02 -39.32 12.52
C ILE A 136 -5.31 -38.50 12.53
N CYS A 137 -5.93 -38.34 11.37
CA CYS A 137 -7.24 -37.71 11.26
C CYS A 137 -8.29 -38.66 11.83
N LYS A 138 -8.81 -38.38 13.03
CA LYS A 138 -9.77 -39.26 13.69
C LYS A 138 -11.06 -39.37 12.87
N GLY A 139 -11.31 -40.57 12.34
CA GLY A 139 -12.57 -40.91 11.70
C GLY A 139 -13.68 -41.10 12.73
N SER A 140 -14.93 -40.94 12.28
CA SER A 140 -16.07 -41.39 13.09
C SER A 140 -16.12 -42.91 13.03
N ASP A 141 -15.65 -43.60 14.07
CA ASP A 141 -15.73 -45.06 14.15
C ASP A 141 -17.14 -45.58 14.50
N ASN A 142 -18.14 -44.72 14.75
CA ASN A 142 -19.46 -45.16 15.21
C ASN A 142 -20.60 -44.69 14.29
N GLN A 143 -21.14 -45.60 13.46
CA GLN A 143 -22.36 -45.40 12.67
C GLN A 143 -23.65 -45.31 13.52
N ASN A 144 -23.59 -45.44 14.85
CA ASN A 144 -24.79 -45.56 15.70
C ASN A 144 -25.16 -44.33 16.54
N ASP A 145 -24.51 -43.18 16.37
CA ASP A 145 -24.79 -41.99 17.19
C ASP A 145 -25.36 -40.83 16.35
N VAL A 146 -26.68 -40.88 16.12
CA VAL A 146 -27.48 -39.94 15.30
C VAL A 146 -27.49 -38.49 15.86
N ARG A 147 -26.78 -38.21 16.96
CA ARG A 147 -26.83 -36.94 17.69
C ARG A 147 -25.70 -35.94 17.40
N LYS A 148 -24.72 -36.28 16.55
CA LYS A 148 -23.64 -35.34 16.20
C LYS A 148 -23.65 -35.05 14.70
N ASN A 149 -24.10 -33.84 14.33
CA ASN A 149 -24.00 -33.26 12.98
C ASN A 149 -22.55 -32.99 12.53
N TYR A 150 -21.58 -33.80 12.97
CA TYR A 150 -20.19 -33.71 12.60
C TYR A 150 -19.78 -35.01 11.94
N THR A 151 -19.76 -35.00 10.61
CA THR A 151 -19.20 -36.09 9.80
C THR A 151 -17.71 -36.19 10.10
N GLY A 152 -17.28 -37.29 10.70
CA GLY A 152 -15.90 -37.50 11.16
C GLY A 152 -14.81 -37.34 10.10
N GLY A 153 -13.56 -37.39 10.57
CA GLY A 153 -12.33 -37.31 9.76
C GLY A 153 -12.15 -38.49 8.82
N CYS A 154 -11.11 -38.44 7.99
CA CYS A 154 -10.86 -39.42 6.92
C CYS A 154 -9.97 -40.60 7.31
N GLY A 155 -9.52 -40.73 8.57
CA GLY A 155 -8.67 -41.84 9.01
C GLY A 155 -7.20 -41.74 8.56
N GLN A 156 -6.86 -40.81 7.65
CA GLN A 156 -5.53 -40.73 7.06
C GLN A 156 -4.48 -40.17 8.04
N VAL A 157 -3.28 -40.76 8.01
CA VAL A 157 -2.10 -40.26 8.72
C VAL A 157 -1.76 -38.86 8.23
N GLN A 158 -1.30 -38.00 9.11
CA GLN A 158 -0.89 -36.65 8.78
C GLN A 158 0.62 -36.61 8.54
N PRO A 159 1.06 -36.04 7.41
CA PRO A 159 2.47 -35.94 7.14
C PRO A 159 3.12 -34.76 7.89
N ILE A 160 4.45 -34.80 7.96
CA ILE A 160 5.26 -33.71 8.50
C ILE A 160 5.65 -32.79 7.35
N TYR A 161 5.24 -31.52 7.45
CA TYR A 161 5.61 -30.47 6.50
C TYR A 161 6.98 -29.88 6.83
N ARG A 162 7.86 -29.76 5.84
CA ARG A 162 9.14 -29.04 5.93
C ARG A 162 9.24 -28.01 4.82
N ARG A 163 9.70 -26.80 5.16
CA ARG A 163 9.94 -25.73 4.19
C ARG A 163 11.42 -25.70 3.79
N SER A 164 11.68 -25.74 2.50
CA SER A 164 13.02 -25.60 1.91
C SER A 164 12.96 -24.45 0.89
N GLY A 165 13.45 -23.27 1.26
CA GLY A 165 13.36 -22.07 0.40
C GLY A 165 11.91 -21.63 0.15
N LEU A 166 11.48 -21.71 -1.12
CA LEU A 166 10.11 -21.43 -1.57
C LEU A 166 9.20 -22.67 -1.62
N GLU A 167 9.78 -23.87 -1.49
CA GLU A 167 9.04 -25.13 -1.61
C GLU A 167 8.60 -25.67 -0.25
N LEU A 168 7.48 -26.41 -0.29
CA LEU A 168 6.98 -27.20 0.82
C LEU A 168 7.13 -28.68 0.47
N THR A 169 7.85 -29.42 1.31
CA THR A 169 8.04 -30.87 1.18
C THR A 169 7.26 -31.60 2.26
N ILE A 170 6.68 -32.72 1.87
CA ILE A 170 5.89 -33.59 2.72
C ILE A 170 6.73 -34.81 3.03
N LYS A 171 6.78 -35.19 4.32
CA LYS A 171 7.34 -36.45 4.77
C LYS A 171 6.27 -37.29 5.45
N TRP A 172 6.03 -38.47 4.93
CA TRP A 172 5.18 -39.46 5.58
C TRP A 172 6.03 -40.25 6.58
N ASN A 173 5.57 -40.35 7.82
CA ASN A 173 6.16 -41.25 8.79
C ASN A 173 5.54 -42.63 8.56
N GLU A 174 6.15 -43.45 7.71
CA GLU A 174 5.81 -44.86 7.66
C GLU A 174 6.34 -45.53 8.92
N ALA A 175 5.44 -45.99 9.79
CA ALA A 175 5.67 -47.22 10.50
C ALA A 175 5.00 -48.29 9.64
N VAL A 176 5.80 -49.12 8.94
CA VAL A 176 5.61 -50.58 8.74
C VAL A 176 6.35 -51.15 7.52
N ASN A 177 6.78 -50.38 6.50
CA ASN A 177 7.59 -50.97 5.40
C ASN A 177 8.93 -50.24 5.17
N GLU A 178 10.02 -50.91 5.51
CA GLU A 178 11.39 -50.49 5.18
C GLU A 178 11.59 -50.52 3.66
N ASN A 179 11.62 -49.35 2.99
CA ASN A 179 12.70 -48.98 2.06
C ASN A 179 12.47 -47.72 1.19
N GLN A 180 11.41 -46.92 1.34
CA GLN A 180 11.36 -45.62 0.65
C GLN A 180 10.79 -44.51 1.54
N GLU A 181 11.67 -43.62 2.03
CA GLU A 181 11.23 -42.29 2.46
C GLU A 181 10.62 -41.57 1.24
N SER A 182 9.30 -41.64 1.09
CA SER A 182 8.57 -40.93 0.03
C SER A 182 8.49 -39.43 0.36
N LYS A 183 9.59 -38.71 0.09
CA LYS A 183 9.60 -37.25 0.08
C LYS A 183 8.85 -36.80 -1.18
N SER A 184 7.68 -36.19 -1.00
CA SER A 184 6.93 -35.57 -2.10
C SER A 184 6.86 -34.06 -1.95
N LYS A 185 6.91 -33.33 -3.07
CA LYS A 185 6.67 -31.88 -3.10
C LYS A 185 5.16 -31.63 -2.95
N LEU A 186 4.78 -30.66 -2.12
CA LEU A 186 3.40 -30.20 -2.00
C LEU A 186 3.17 -29.06 -3.00
N SER A 187 2.34 -29.30 -4.02
CA SER A 187 1.95 -28.27 -4.97
C SER A 187 1.06 -27.21 -4.32
N ALA A 188 1.23 -25.95 -4.72
CA ALA A 188 0.35 -24.84 -4.30
C ALA A 188 -1.11 -25.12 -4.67
N GLU A 189 -1.27 -25.82 -5.79
CA GLU A 189 -2.49 -26.43 -6.27
C GLU A 189 -3.25 -27.17 -5.18
N ARG A 190 -2.60 -28.21 -4.68
CA ARG A 190 -3.19 -29.07 -3.69
C ARG A 190 -3.62 -28.30 -2.44
N VAL A 191 -2.85 -27.30 -2.04
CA VAL A 191 -3.15 -26.49 -0.85
C VAL A 191 -4.38 -25.61 -1.06
N LEU A 192 -4.54 -24.98 -2.24
CA LEU A 192 -5.67 -24.10 -2.51
C LEU A 192 -6.99 -24.85 -2.38
N GLU A 193 -7.04 -26.06 -2.91
CA GLU A 193 -8.24 -26.86 -2.76
C GLU A 193 -8.49 -27.33 -1.35
N ILE A 194 -7.42 -27.73 -0.63
CA ILE A 194 -7.46 -28.04 0.81
C ILE A 194 -7.94 -26.83 1.62
N PHE A 195 -7.84 -25.61 1.11
CA PHE A 195 -8.39 -24.43 1.74
C PHE A 195 -9.81 -24.12 1.29
N LYS A 196 -10.17 -24.38 0.03
CA LYS A 196 -11.50 -24.15 -0.52
C LYS A 196 -12.57 -25.05 0.08
N ALA A 197 -12.28 -26.32 0.37
CA ALA A 197 -13.29 -27.19 0.98
C ALA A 197 -13.39 -27.07 2.51
N ILE A 198 -12.64 -26.14 3.14
CA ILE A 198 -12.83 -25.82 4.57
C ILE A 198 -14.15 -25.06 4.73
N PRO A 199 -15.09 -25.56 5.56
CA PRO A 199 -16.34 -24.87 5.80
C PRO A 199 -16.14 -23.59 6.63
N ASP A 200 -16.99 -22.59 6.41
CA ASP A 200 -16.92 -21.28 7.06
C ASP A 200 -17.01 -21.34 8.59
N THR A 201 -17.67 -22.36 9.14
CA THR A 201 -17.74 -22.62 10.58
C THR A 201 -16.35 -22.90 11.16
N ILE A 202 -15.54 -23.69 10.45
CA ILE A 202 -14.17 -24.03 10.84
C ILE A 202 -13.25 -22.82 10.69
N CYS A 203 -13.42 -22.00 9.65
CA CYS A 203 -12.67 -20.75 9.50
C CYS A 203 -12.81 -19.84 10.73
N LYS A 204 -14.04 -19.68 11.24
CA LYS A 204 -14.32 -18.91 12.46
C LYS A 204 -13.65 -19.51 13.70
N ILE A 205 -13.61 -20.84 13.80
CA ILE A 205 -12.94 -21.56 14.88
C ILE A 205 -11.43 -21.33 14.82
N LEU A 206 -10.83 -21.37 13.63
CA LEU A 206 -9.42 -21.04 13.40
C LEU A 206 -9.09 -19.56 13.73
N GLY A 207 -10.10 -18.71 13.91
CA GLY A 207 -9.94 -17.28 14.20
C GLY A 207 -9.88 -16.41 12.94
N MET A 208 -10.27 -16.95 11.79
CA MET A 208 -10.37 -16.22 10.53
C MET A 208 -11.83 -15.83 10.24
N ASP A 209 -12.05 -14.65 9.66
CA ASP A 209 -13.37 -14.23 9.23
C ASP A 209 -13.61 -14.66 7.77
N PRO A 210 -14.57 -15.54 7.46
CA PRO A 210 -14.81 -16.00 6.09
C PRO A 210 -15.18 -14.87 5.11
N ARG A 211 -15.66 -13.72 5.61
CA ARG A 211 -16.01 -12.57 4.76
C ARG A 211 -14.81 -11.71 4.37
N GLN A 212 -13.72 -11.74 5.15
CA GLN A 212 -12.63 -10.77 5.04
C GLN A 212 -11.26 -11.43 4.90
N SER A 213 -11.07 -12.65 5.38
CA SER A 213 -9.75 -13.30 5.45
C SER A 213 -9.90 -14.82 5.31
N ARG A 214 -10.49 -15.28 4.21
CA ARG A 214 -10.66 -16.71 3.95
C ARG A 214 -9.30 -17.36 3.62
N PRO A 215 -9.02 -18.61 4.06
CA PRO A 215 -7.67 -19.20 3.95
C PRO A 215 -7.22 -19.42 2.50
N ASP A 216 -8.15 -19.75 1.62
CA ASP A 216 -7.96 -19.93 0.18
C ASP A 216 -7.41 -18.66 -0.50
N TRP A 217 -7.78 -17.47 -0.01
CA TRP A 217 -7.28 -16.20 -0.55
C TRP A 217 -5.82 -15.91 -0.20
N MET A 218 -5.19 -16.71 0.68
CA MET A 218 -3.74 -16.59 0.94
C MET A 218 -2.90 -17.08 -0.24
N ILE A 219 -3.48 -17.89 -1.15
CA ILE A 219 -2.81 -18.37 -2.36
C ILE A 219 -3.21 -17.45 -3.51
N LEU A 220 -2.20 -16.87 -4.16
CA LEU A 220 -2.40 -15.91 -5.24
C LEU A 220 -2.72 -16.64 -6.55
N THR A 221 -4.02 -16.74 -6.88
CA THR A 221 -4.47 -17.17 -8.21
C THR A 221 -4.59 -15.98 -9.18
N VAL A 222 -4.89 -14.80 -8.65
CA VAL A 222 -4.98 -13.56 -9.40
C VAL A 222 -4.10 -12.53 -8.70
N LEU A 223 -3.14 -11.98 -9.45
CA LEU A 223 -2.22 -10.98 -8.92
C LEU A 223 -2.76 -9.58 -9.24
N PRO A 224 -3.03 -8.72 -8.24
CA PRO A 224 -3.42 -7.34 -8.48
C PRO A 224 -2.22 -6.54 -8.96
N VAL A 225 -2.38 -5.82 -10.07
CA VAL A 225 -1.34 -4.95 -10.62
C VAL A 225 -1.57 -3.53 -10.12
N PRO A 226 -0.62 -2.94 -9.38
CA PRO A 226 -0.78 -1.60 -8.86
C PRO A 226 -0.80 -0.55 -10.00
N PRO A 227 -1.56 0.54 -9.84
CA PRO A 227 -1.65 1.61 -10.85
C PRO A 227 -0.35 2.40 -11.01
N LEU A 228 -0.29 3.23 -12.06
CA LEU A 228 0.89 4.02 -12.43
C LEU A 228 1.35 5.01 -11.35
N CYS A 229 0.45 5.51 -10.50
CA CYS A 229 0.81 6.38 -9.38
C CYS A 229 1.71 5.69 -8.32
N VAL A 230 1.61 4.36 -8.20
CA VAL A 230 2.46 3.55 -7.30
C VAL A 230 3.81 3.21 -7.92
N ARG A 231 3.86 3.14 -9.26
CA ARG A 231 5.04 2.76 -10.06
C ARG A 231 5.32 3.81 -11.14
N PRO A 232 5.73 5.03 -10.75
CA PRO A 232 5.88 6.15 -11.68
C PRO A 232 7.03 5.91 -12.67
N SER A 233 6.87 6.40 -13.90
CA SER A 233 7.96 6.50 -14.87
C SER A 233 8.61 7.88 -14.82
N VAL A 234 9.94 7.92 -14.95
CA VAL A 234 10.72 9.16 -15.02
C VAL A 234 11.24 9.31 -16.44
N LEU A 235 10.92 10.44 -17.07
CA LEU A 235 11.54 10.87 -18.32
C LEU A 235 12.91 11.46 -17.98
N MET A 236 13.97 10.87 -18.53
CA MET A 236 15.31 11.48 -18.52
C MET A 236 15.40 12.49 -19.67
N PHE A 237 16.37 13.40 -19.63
CA PHE A 237 16.60 14.36 -20.71
C PHE A 237 16.66 13.66 -22.08
N GLY A 238 15.74 14.01 -22.99
CA GLY A 238 15.55 13.36 -24.29
C GLY A 238 14.29 12.47 -24.37
N THR A 239 14.39 11.34 -25.08
CA THR A 239 13.29 10.38 -25.32
C THR A 239 13.35 9.13 -24.43
N ALA A 240 14.41 8.96 -23.63
CA ALA A 240 14.61 7.78 -22.80
C ALA A 240 13.71 7.82 -21.55
N ARG A 241 12.91 6.76 -21.37
CA ARG A 241 12.05 6.55 -20.19
C ARG A 241 12.66 5.53 -19.26
N CYS A 242 12.85 5.91 -17.99
CA CYS A 242 13.21 4.99 -16.92
C CYS A 242 11.93 4.61 -16.16
N HIS A 243 11.59 3.32 -16.20
CA HIS A 243 10.44 2.79 -15.47
C HIS A 243 10.84 2.36 -14.05
N ASP A 244 9.84 2.30 -13.17
CA ASP A 244 10.03 1.85 -11.80
C ASP A 244 10.37 0.35 -11.71
N ASP A 245 11.13 -0.04 -10.70
CA ASP A 245 11.53 -1.44 -10.41
C ASP A 245 10.36 -2.42 -10.38
N LEU A 246 9.19 -2.00 -9.86
CA LEU A 246 7.99 -2.84 -9.82
C LEU A 246 7.49 -3.16 -11.23
N THR A 247 7.62 -2.22 -12.18
CA THR A 247 7.20 -2.44 -13.57
C THR A 247 8.08 -3.50 -14.23
N TYR A 248 9.38 -3.50 -13.95
CA TYR A 248 10.29 -4.55 -14.44
C TYR A 248 9.98 -5.93 -13.84
N ASN A 249 9.71 -6.00 -12.54
CA ASN A 249 9.29 -7.26 -11.90
C ASN A 249 7.98 -7.78 -12.48
N LEU A 250 6.97 -6.92 -12.66
CA LEU A 250 5.69 -7.30 -13.26
C LEU A 250 5.87 -7.78 -14.71
N ALA A 251 6.75 -7.15 -15.49
CA ALA A 251 7.06 -7.61 -16.85
C ALA A 251 7.69 -9.01 -16.85
N ASN A 252 8.54 -9.32 -15.88
CA ASN A 252 9.11 -10.67 -15.73
C ASN A 252 8.04 -11.70 -15.34
N ILE A 253 7.10 -11.34 -14.45
CA ILE A 253 5.98 -12.21 -14.08
C ILE A 253 5.11 -12.52 -15.31
N ILE A 254 4.74 -11.51 -16.11
CA ILE A 254 3.93 -11.69 -17.32
C ILE A 254 4.67 -12.61 -18.32
N LYS A 255 5.97 -12.38 -18.53
CA LYS A 255 6.78 -13.24 -19.41
C LYS A 255 6.80 -14.68 -18.92
N ALA A 256 7.08 -14.90 -17.63
CA ALA A 256 7.15 -16.23 -17.05
C ALA A 256 5.81 -16.97 -17.11
N ASN A 257 4.70 -16.25 -16.92
CA ASN A 257 3.34 -16.78 -17.01
C ASN A 257 2.97 -17.15 -18.46
N ARG A 258 3.31 -16.29 -19.42
CA ARG A 258 3.07 -16.57 -20.83
C ARG A 258 3.86 -17.77 -21.33
N THR A 259 5.14 -17.87 -20.99
CA THR A 259 5.96 -19.02 -21.38
C THR A 259 5.46 -20.32 -20.75
N LEU A 260 4.91 -20.25 -19.54
CA LEU A 260 4.29 -21.40 -18.89
C LEU A 260 3.06 -21.86 -19.68
N HIS A 261 2.19 -20.92 -20.05
CA HIS A 261 1.00 -21.21 -20.87
C HIS A 261 1.38 -21.82 -22.22
N GLU A 262 2.37 -21.26 -22.91
CA GLU A 262 2.88 -21.80 -24.18
C GLU A 262 3.46 -23.22 -24.02
N TYR A 263 4.02 -23.57 -22.86
CA TYR A 263 4.53 -24.93 -22.60
C TYR A 263 3.41 -25.92 -22.29
N GLU A 264 2.35 -25.49 -21.61
CA GLU A 264 1.17 -26.32 -21.37
C GLU A 264 0.40 -26.61 -22.66
N GLU A 265 0.17 -25.60 -23.50
CA GLU A 265 -0.50 -25.75 -24.80
C GLU A 265 0.27 -26.68 -25.75
N ARG A 266 1.60 -26.61 -25.72
CA ARG A 266 2.47 -27.48 -26.52
C ARG A 266 2.61 -28.89 -25.95
N GLY A 267 2.09 -29.15 -24.75
CA GLY A 267 2.21 -30.44 -24.08
C GLY A 267 3.66 -30.81 -23.75
N VAL A 268 4.47 -29.84 -23.31
CA VAL A 268 5.86 -30.07 -22.89
C VAL A 268 5.89 -30.97 -21.65
N THR A 269 7.01 -31.67 -21.42
CA THR A 269 7.17 -32.58 -20.27
C THR A 269 6.93 -31.89 -18.92
N SER A 270 6.31 -32.61 -17.99
CA SER A 270 5.94 -32.11 -16.66
C SER A 270 7.13 -31.52 -15.88
N HIS A 271 8.32 -32.10 -15.99
CA HIS A 271 9.53 -31.60 -15.34
C HIS A 271 9.90 -30.18 -15.79
N ILE A 272 9.69 -29.83 -17.06
CA ILE A 272 10.00 -28.48 -17.57
C ILE A 272 8.94 -27.48 -17.07
N ILE A 273 7.68 -27.90 -17.01
CA ILE A 273 6.58 -27.10 -16.46
C ILE A 273 6.83 -26.81 -14.97
N ASP A 274 7.22 -27.81 -14.18
CA ASP A 274 7.56 -27.64 -12.76
C ASP A 274 8.69 -26.63 -12.55
N LYS A 275 9.74 -26.69 -13.38
CA LYS A 275 10.85 -25.72 -13.33
C LYS A 275 10.37 -24.30 -13.68
N GLN A 276 9.45 -24.17 -14.63
CA GLN A 276 8.89 -22.88 -15.01
C GLN A 276 7.94 -22.33 -13.95
N LEU A 277 7.19 -23.20 -13.27
CA LEU A 277 6.37 -22.86 -12.09
C LEU A 277 7.25 -22.35 -10.93
N GLU A 278 8.37 -23.01 -10.65
CA GLU A 278 9.35 -22.55 -9.66
C GLU A 278 9.89 -21.15 -10.01
N HIS A 279 10.13 -20.88 -11.30
CA HIS A 279 10.55 -19.56 -11.77
C HIS A 279 9.45 -18.50 -11.59
N LEU A 280 8.21 -18.80 -11.95
CA LEU A 280 7.07 -17.90 -11.76
C LEU A 280 6.86 -17.60 -10.26
N GLN A 281 6.94 -18.62 -9.40
CA GLN A 281 6.86 -18.48 -7.96
C GLN A 281 7.95 -17.57 -7.42
N TYR A 282 9.19 -17.70 -7.91
CA TYR A 282 10.30 -16.81 -7.58
C TYR A 282 10.03 -15.36 -7.99
N CYS A 283 9.53 -15.11 -9.20
CA CYS A 283 9.20 -13.76 -9.66
C CYS A 283 8.08 -13.13 -8.82
N CYS A 284 7.04 -13.89 -8.47
CA CYS A 284 5.96 -13.42 -7.60
C CYS A 284 6.45 -13.14 -6.17
N ALA A 285 7.33 -13.98 -5.63
CA ALA A 285 7.88 -13.81 -4.29
C ALA A 285 8.80 -12.58 -4.21
N THR A 286 9.68 -12.39 -5.18
CA THR A 286 10.63 -11.24 -5.23
C THR A 286 9.95 -9.89 -5.44
N LEU A 287 8.77 -9.85 -6.06
CA LEU A 287 7.93 -8.65 -6.13
C LEU A 287 7.56 -8.14 -4.72
N ILE A 288 7.20 -9.07 -3.82
CA ILE A 288 6.78 -8.76 -2.45
C ILE A 288 8.00 -8.56 -1.55
N ASP A 289 8.95 -9.50 -1.58
CA ASP A 289 10.13 -9.55 -0.71
C ASP A 289 11.34 -10.09 -1.47
N ASN A 290 12.31 -9.21 -1.75
CA ASN A 290 13.55 -9.59 -2.45
C ASN A 290 14.67 -10.01 -1.49
N ASP A 291 14.53 -9.75 -0.19
CA ASP A 291 15.59 -10.00 0.82
C ASP A 291 15.33 -11.29 1.61
N MET A 292 14.83 -12.32 0.93
CA MET A 292 14.54 -13.61 1.57
C MET A 292 15.84 -14.42 1.79
N PRO A 293 16.03 -15.04 2.97
CA PRO A 293 17.23 -15.83 3.25
C PRO A 293 17.26 -17.11 2.40
N GLY A 294 18.43 -17.42 1.82
CA GLY A 294 18.65 -18.65 1.05
C GLY A 294 18.16 -18.61 -0.41
N ILE A 295 17.73 -17.44 -0.90
CA ILE A 295 17.27 -17.23 -2.28
C ILE A 295 18.12 -16.11 -2.89
N SER A 296 18.52 -16.25 -4.15
CA SER A 296 19.27 -15.21 -4.87
C SER A 296 18.41 -13.96 -5.09
N GLN A 297 19.00 -12.78 -4.87
CA GLN A 297 18.28 -11.52 -5.07
C GLN A 297 18.07 -11.25 -6.56
N ALA A 298 16.86 -10.79 -6.90
CA ALA A 298 16.57 -10.31 -8.24
C ALA A 298 17.23 -8.96 -8.45
N CYS A 299 18.11 -8.87 -9.45
CA CYS A 299 18.86 -7.66 -9.78
C CYS A 299 18.44 -7.10 -11.16
N GLN A 300 18.59 -5.79 -11.32
CA GLN A 300 18.58 -5.15 -12.63
C GLN A 300 19.81 -5.59 -13.46
N LYS A 301 19.81 -5.24 -14.75
CA LYS A 301 20.96 -5.45 -15.65
C LYS A 301 22.27 -4.87 -15.11
N ASN A 302 22.20 -3.83 -14.29
CA ASN A 302 23.36 -3.17 -13.69
C ASN A 302 23.81 -3.80 -12.36
N GLY A 303 23.29 -4.99 -12.00
CA GLY A 303 23.63 -5.69 -10.76
C GLY A 303 22.98 -5.12 -9.49
N LYS A 304 22.30 -3.99 -9.58
CA LYS A 304 21.56 -3.39 -8.46
C LYS A 304 20.31 -4.22 -8.12
N PRO A 305 20.07 -4.58 -6.84
CA PRO A 305 18.88 -5.34 -6.45
C PRO A 305 17.61 -4.51 -6.65
N LEU A 306 16.54 -5.17 -7.11
CA LEU A 306 15.23 -4.56 -7.32
C LEU A 306 14.55 -4.23 -5.99
N LYS A 307 13.96 -3.04 -5.87
CA LYS A 307 13.21 -2.64 -4.67
C LYS A 307 11.81 -3.26 -4.64
N SER A 308 11.66 -4.29 -3.80
CA SER A 308 10.38 -4.97 -3.50
C SER A 308 9.37 -4.09 -2.74
N LEU A 309 8.11 -4.51 -2.70
CA LEU A 309 7.04 -3.81 -1.96
C LEU A 309 7.35 -3.71 -0.46
N LYS A 310 7.83 -4.80 0.17
CA LYS A 310 8.22 -4.80 1.58
C LYS A 310 9.37 -3.83 1.87
N ALA A 311 10.36 -3.75 0.99
CA ALA A 311 11.48 -2.83 1.12
C ALA A 311 11.03 -1.35 1.04
N ARG A 312 9.98 -1.04 0.25
CA ARG A 312 9.39 0.30 0.19
C ARG A 312 8.65 0.69 1.48
N LEU A 313 8.07 -0.28 2.18
CA LEU A 313 7.28 -0.03 3.40
C LEU A 313 8.15 0.03 4.66
N LYS A 314 9.18 -0.84 4.75
CA LYS A 314 10.05 -0.97 5.92
C LYS A 314 11.23 0.02 5.88
N GLY A 315 11.88 0.19 7.04
CA GLY A 315 13.11 0.97 7.17
C GLY A 315 12.90 2.43 7.60
N LYS A 316 14.02 3.16 7.75
CA LYS A 316 14.01 4.58 8.16
C LYS A 316 13.43 5.48 7.05
N GLU A 317 13.77 5.19 5.81
CA GLU A 317 13.28 5.88 4.60
C GLU A 317 12.04 5.21 3.99
N GLY A 318 11.51 4.15 4.63
CA GLY A 318 10.29 3.48 4.17
C GLY A 318 9.06 4.35 4.32
N ARG A 319 7.99 4.05 3.56
CA ARG A 319 6.78 4.89 3.51
C ARG A 319 6.11 5.10 4.87
N ILE A 320 6.10 4.10 5.75
CA ILE A 320 5.43 4.24 7.06
C ILE A 320 6.17 5.28 7.93
N ARG A 321 7.47 5.11 8.13
CA ARG A 321 8.24 6.01 9.00
C ARG A 321 8.59 7.34 8.32
N GLY A 322 9.04 7.29 7.06
CA GLY A 322 9.56 8.44 6.33
C GLY A 322 8.51 9.26 5.58
N ASN A 323 7.29 8.76 5.38
CA ASN A 323 6.23 9.51 4.71
C ASN A 323 4.95 9.61 5.53
N LEU A 324 4.60 8.69 6.44
CA LEU A 324 3.39 8.82 7.25
C LEU A 324 3.68 9.45 8.62
N MET A 325 4.74 9.01 9.31
CA MET A 325 5.07 9.52 10.65
C MET A 325 5.87 10.84 10.63
N GLY A 326 6.75 11.02 9.65
CA GLY A 326 7.49 12.26 9.46
C GLY A 326 7.39 12.70 8.01
N LYS A 327 6.76 13.84 7.74
CA LYS A 327 6.69 14.43 6.40
C LYS A 327 7.53 15.69 6.35
N ARG A 328 8.05 15.99 5.17
CA ARG A 328 8.47 17.37 4.87
C ARG A 328 7.20 18.21 4.79
N VAL A 329 7.22 19.35 5.45
CA VAL A 329 6.10 20.28 5.52
C VAL A 329 6.47 21.57 4.83
N ASP A 330 5.52 22.12 4.11
CA ASP A 330 5.63 23.47 3.55
C ASP A 330 5.46 24.51 4.67
N PHE A 331 5.73 25.79 4.35
CA PHE A 331 5.65 26.91 5.30
C PHE A 331 6.55 26.77 6.54
N SER A 332 7.74 26.21 6.36
CA SER A 332 8.75 26.10 7.41
C SER A 332 10.09 26.69 6.96
N ALA A 333 10.86 27.22 7.92
CA ALA A 333 12.19 27.78 7.69
C ALA A 333 13.17 27.31 8.76
N ARG A 334 14.46 27.32 8.44
CA ARG A 334 15.55 26.94 9.33
C ARG A 334 16.73 27.87 9.12
N SER A 335 17.25 28.45 10.20
CA SER A 335 18.46 29.28 10.23
C SER A 335 19.23 29.05 11.54
N VAL A 336 20.39 29.69 11.66
CA VAL A 336 21.21 29.75 12.88
C VAL A 336 20.53 30.63 13.92
N ILE A 337 20.67 30.28 15.20
CA ILE A 337 20.13 31.05 16.35
C ILE A 337 21.21 31.97 16.94
N THR A 338 20.83 33.19 17.32
CA THR A 338 21.70 34.17 17.98
C THR A 338 20.99 34.74 19.21
N PRO A 339 21.68 34.91 20.36
CA PRO A 339 21.05 35.53 21.52
C PRO A 339 20.80 37.03 21.31
N ASP A 340 19.58 37.48 21.63
CA ASP A 340 19.23 38.91 21.69
C ASP A 340 18.56 39.22 23.05
N PRO A 341 19.25 39.95 23.95
CA PRO A 341 18.70 40.33 25.26
C PRO A 341 17.50 41.28 25.20
N ASN A 342 17.24 41.94 24.06
CA ASN A 342 16.18 42.94 23.93
C ASN A 342 14.82 42.34 23.52
N LEU A 343 14.76 41.02 23.30
CA LEU A 343 13.54 40.31 22.96
C LEU A 343 12.85 39.78 24.22
N ALA A 344 11.52 39.82 24.23
CA ALA A 344 10.75 39.16 25.26
C ALA A 344 10.90 37.63 25.17
N ILE A 345 10.68 36.91 26.27
CA ILE A 345 10.83 35.45 26.35
C ILE A 345 9.94 34.72 25.34
N ASP A 346 8.78 35.29 25.04
CA ASP A 346 7.81 34.77 24.10
C ASP A 346 7.98 35.31 22.67
N GLN A 347 9.03 36.10 22.40
CA GLN A 347 9.35 36.59 21.06
C GLN A 347 10.46 35.77 20.41
N VAL A 348 10.46 35.74 19.09
CA VAL A 348 11.54 35.19 18.27
C VAL A 348 11.88 36.17 17.15
N GLY A 349 13.18 36.46 16.99
CA GLY A 349 13.65 37.29 15.90
C GLY A 349 13.51 36.53 14.59
N VAL A 350 12.87 37.09 13.56
CA VAL A 350 12.76 36.45 12.25
C VAL A 350 13.44 37.34 11.20
N PRO A 351 14.38 36.81 10.42
CA PRO A 351 14.98 37.52 9.30
C PRO A 351 13.95 38.02 8.29
N ARG A 352 14.14 39.26 7.80
CA ARG A 352 13.32 39.82 6.71
C ARG A 352 13.24 38.89 5.49
N THR A 353 14.32 38.21 5.13
CA THR A 353 14.37 37.26 4.00
C THR A 353 13.48 36.03 4.21
N ILE A 354 13.29 35.59 5.45
CA ILE A 354 12.39 34.49 5.80
C ILE A 354 10.95 35.00 5.89
N ALA A 355 10.73 36.16 6.51
CA ALA A 355 9.40 36.77 6.65
C ALA A 355 8.76 37.13 5.30
N GLN A 356 9.57 37.61 4.34
CA GLN A 356 9.13 37.83 2.95
C GLN A 356 8.86 36.54 2.19
N ASN A 357 9.36 35.39 2.67
CA ASN A 357 9.20 34.12 2.00
C ASN A 357 8.01 33.30 2.49
N LEU A 358 7.80 33.27 3.81
CA LEU A 358 6.69 32.60 4.45
C LEU A 358 5.43 33.45 4.34
N THR A 359 4.33 32.80 3.96
CA THR A 359 3.03 33.45 3.84
C THR A 359 2.00 32.87 4.80
N VAL A 360 1.05 33.72 5.18
CA VAL A 360 -0.12 33.40 6.00
C VAL A 360 -1.37 33.70 5.17
N PRO A 361 -2.28 32.72 4.99
CA PRO A 361 -3.53 32.95 4.27
C PRO A 361 -4.55 33.64 5.18
N ASP A 362 -4.91 34.87 4.82
CA ASP A 362 -5.96 35.65 5.50
C ASP A 362 -7.19 35.78 4.61
N ILE A 363 -8.37 35.53 5.19
CA ILE A 363 -9.65 35.70 4.51
C ILE A 363 -10.00 37.19 4.49
N VAL A 364 -10.40 37.71 3.34
CA VAL A 364 -10.87 39.08 3.17
C VAL A 364 -12.22 39.23 3.85
N THR A 365 -12.26 40.10 4.85
CA THR A 365 -13.43 40.49 5.64
C THR A 365 -13.60 42.01 5.59
N PRO A 366 -14.77 42.54 5.96
CA PRO A 366 -14.97 43.99 6.03
C PRO A 366 -13.97 44.73 6.92
N PHE A 367 -13.40 44.06 7.92
CA PHE A 367 -12.47 44.66 8.88
C PHE A 367 -11.04 44.80 8.36
N ASN A 368 -10.57 43.86 7.54
CA ASN A 368 -9.18 43.79 7.10
C ASN A 368 -8.98 44.19 5.63
N ILE A 369 -10.04 44.43 4.86
CA ILE A 369 -9.95 44.72 3.41
C ILE A 369 -9.03 45.91 3.11
N GLY A 370 -9.14 47.02 3.85
CA GLY A 370 -8.29 48.19 3.64
C GLY A 370 -6.82 47.91 3.93
N TRP A 371 -6.55 47.12 4.97
CA TRP A 371 -5.19 46.72 5.35
C TRP A 371 -4.57 45.74 4.34
N LEU A 372 -5.33 44.72 3.90
CA LEU A 372 -4.88 43.76 2.89
C LEU A 372 -4.61 44.46 1.54
N GLN A 373 -5.43 45.44 1.16
CA GLN A 373 -5.23 46.21 -0.05
C GLN A 373 -3.94 47.06 0.01
N GLU A 374 -3.61 47.60 1.18
CA GLU A 374 -2.33 48.28 1.39
C GLU A 374 -1.14 47.30 1.32
N LEU A 375 -1.26 46.11 1.90
CA LEU A 375 -0.21 45.09 1.81
C LEU A 375 0.07 44.66 0.37
N ILE A 376 -0.97 44.54 -0.46
CA ILE A 376 -0.81 44.26 -1.89
C ILE A 376 -0.07 45.41 -2.59
N ARG A 377 -0.43 46.66 -2.29
CA ARG A 377 0.25 47.86 -2.82
C ARG A 377 1.73 47.92 -2.43
N CYS A 378 2.06 47.52 -1.20
CA CYS A 378 3.43 47.48 -0.70
C CYS A 378 4.23 46.23 -1.12
N ASN A 379 3.70 45.38 -2.01
CA ASN A 379 4.30 44.09 -2.39
C ASN A 379 4.60 43.17 -1.19
N ALA A 380 3.79 43.27 -0.13
CA ALA A 380 3.88 42.46 1.09
C ALA A 380 2.93 41.24 1.05
N ALA A 381 2.41 40.88 -0.11
CA ALA A 381 1.62 39.68 -0.36
C ALA A 381 2.13 38.97 -1.62
N LYS A 382 1.94 37.63 -1.68
CA LYS A 382 2.42 36.83 -2.82
C LYS A 382 1.32 36.33 -3.72
N TYR A 383 0.23 35.84 -3.14
CA TYR A 383 -0.84 35.22 -3.90
C TYR A 383 -2.20 35.73 -3.44
N ILE A 384 -3.14 35.78 -4.39
CA ILE A 384 -4.56 35.97 -4.13
C ILE A 384 -5.26 34.71 -4.63
N ILE A 385 -6.08 34.10 -3.79
CA ILE A 385 -6.93 32.97 -4.13
C ILE A 385 -8.36 33.51 -4.19
N LEU A 386 -8.95 33.44 -5.37
CA LEU A 386 -10.34 33.84 -5.59
C LEU A 386 -11.30 32.76 -5.06
N ASP A 387 -12.57 33.10 -4.94
CA ASP A 387 -13.61 32.17 -4.46
C ASP A 387 -13.75 30.95 -5.38
N ASN A 388 -13.41 31.09 -6.67
CA ASN A 388 -13.38 29.99 -7.64
C ASN A 388 -12.19 29.03 -7.46
N GLY A 389 -11.26 29.34 -6.55
CA GLY A 389 -10.02 28.57 -6.33
C GLY A 389 -8.85 28.96 -7.23
N ASP A 390 -9.06 29.89 -8.18
CA ASP A 390 -8.00 30.42 -9.03
C ASP A 390 -6.98 31.21 -8.21
N ARG A 391 -5.69 30.89 -8.42
CA ARG A 391 -4.57 31.51 -7.71
C ARG A 391 -3.83 32.49 -8.62
N ILE A 392 -3.89 33.76 -8.26
CA ILE A 392 -3.17 34.85 -8.94
C ILE A 392 -1.82 35.04 -8.25
N ASP A 393 -0.71 34.89 -8.97
CA ASP A 393 0.63 35.23 -8.48
C ASP A 393 0.91 36.73 -8.73
N LEU A 394 1.10 37.48 -7.64
CA LEU A 394 1.30 38.92 -7.69
C LEU A 394 2.65 39.32 -8.29
N ARG A 395 3.65 38.42 -8.31
CA ARG A 395 5.00 38.73 -8.82
C ARG A 395 5.04 38.93 -10.34
N PHE A 396 4.16 38.25 -11.06
CA PHE A 396 4.11 38.29 -12.52
C PHE A 396 2.97 39.15 -13.06
N HIS A 397 2.14 39.71 -12.17
CA HIS A 397 1.03 40.54 -12.59
C HIS A 397 1.50 41.98 -12.86
N GLN A 398 1.14 42.53 -14.03
CA GLN A 398 1.67 43.82 -14.49
C GLN A 398 1.21 45.00 -13.62
N LYS A 399 0.04 44.90 -12.97
CA LYS A 399 -0.52 45.94 -12.08
C LYS A 399 -1.24 45.32 -10.87
N PRO A 400 -0.52 44.98 -9.79
CA PRO A 400 -1.13 44.41 -8.60
C PRO A 400 -2.07 45.40 -7.87
N SER A 401 -1.84 46.70 -8.03
CA SER A 401 -2.63 47.77 -7.38
C SER A 401 -4.05 47.93 -7.92
N ASP A 402 -4.34 47.45 -9.13
CA ASP A 402 -5.66 47.58 -9.78
C ASP A 402 -6.62 46.44 -9.36
N ILE A 403 -6.13 45.45 -8.60
CA ILE A 403 -6.94 44.32 -8.16
C ILE A 403 -7.86 44.77 -7.04
N GLN A 404 -9.17 44.77 -7.30
CA GLN A 404 -10.19 44.98 -6.29
C GLN A 404 -10.49 43.66 -5.56
N LEU A 405 -10.21 43.64 -4.26
CA LEU A 405 -10.52 42.48 -3.41
C LEU A 405 -12.02 42.37 -3.17
N GLN A 406 -12.55 41.15 -3.22
CA GLN A 406 -13.91 40.83 -2.83
C GLN A 406 -13.94 40.11 -1.48
N TYR A 407 -15.04 40.26 -0.75
CA TYR A 407 -15.25 39.54 0.51
C TYR A 407 -15.31 38.03 0.24
N GLY A 408 -14.56 37.24 1.01
CA GLY A 408 -14.44 35.80 0.81
C GLY A 408 -13.14 35.37 0.13
N ASN A 409 -12.48 36.28 -0.61
CA ASN A 409 -11.18 35.97 -1.21
C ASN A 409 -10.13 35.70 -0.12
N ILE A 410 -9.09 34.94 -0.45
CA ILE A 410 -7.99 34.65 0.46
C ILE A 410 -6.72 35.31 -0.07
N VAL A 411 -6.08 36.14 0.76
CA VAL A 411 -4.81 36.79 0.44
C VAL A 411 -3.70 36.12 1.22
N GLU A 412 -2.72 35.56 0.53
CA GLU A 412 -1.49 35.04 1.14
C GLU A 412 -0.51 36.20 1.35
N ARG A 413 -0.62 36.85 2.52
CA ARG A 413 0.28 37.91 2.95
C ARG A 413 1.60 37.36 3.50
N ASN A 414 2.64 38.16 3.48
CA ASN A 414 3.88 37.86 4.17
C ASN A 414 3.68 37.86 5.69
N MET A 415 4.61 37.22 6.39
CA MET A 415 4.66 37.24 7.85
C MET A 415 4.89 38.67 8.37
N VAL A 416 4.15 39.07 9.40
CA VAL A 416 4.25 40.38 10.07
C VAL A 416 4.66 40.21 11.53
N ASP A 417 4.97 41.32 12.19
CA ASP A 417 5.25 41.32 13.63
C ASP A 417 4.05 40.83 14.45
N ASP A 418 4.33 40.17 15.56
CA ASP A 418 3.37 39.52 16.46
C ASP A 418 2.56 38.34 15.89
N ASP A 419 2.84 37.89 14.66
CA ASP A 419 2.34 36.60 14.15
C ASP A 419 2.83 35.44 15.05
N LEU A 420 1.97 34.44 15.28
CA LEU A 420 2.31 33.28 16.11
C LEU A 420 2.96 32.18 15.26
N VAL A 421 4.17 31.79 15.63
CA VAL A 421 4.92 30.70 14.99
C VAL A 421 5.31 29.63 16.00
N VAL A 422 5.34 28.38 15.56
CA VAL A 422 5.89 27.29 16.37
C VAL A 422 7.39 27.19 16.11
N PHE A 423 8.18 27.47 17.14
CA PHE A 423 9.63 27.32 17.10
C PHE A 423 10.05 25.98 17.70
N ASN A 424 11.02 25.32 17.06
CA ASN A 424 11.45 23.97 17.41
C ASN A 424 12.98 23.85 17.36
N ARG A 425 13.58 23.19 18.36
CA ARG A 425 14.98 22.73 18.32
C ARG A 425 15.07 21.21 18.34
N GLN A 426 15.58 20.63 17.25
CA GLN A 426 15.84 19.17 17.15
C GLN A 426 17.09 18.79 17.98
N PRO A 427 17.09 17.67 18.73
CA PRO A 427 16.02 16.68 18.89
C PRO A 427 14.92 17.09 19.88
N THR A 428 13.65 16.85 19.52
CA THR A 428 12.48 17.16 20.35
C THR A 428 12.17 16.02 21.32
N LEU A 429 12.81 16.01 22.48
CA LEU A 429 12.56 15.02 23.54
C LEU A 429 11.49 15.49 24.54
N HIS A 430 11.35 16.80 24.72
CA HIS A 430 10.42 17.40 25.67
C HIS A 430 9.33 18.18 24.94
N LYS A 431 8.16 18.31 25.57
CA LYS A 431 7.09 19.20 25.07
C LYS A 431 7.60 20.63 24.86
N MET A 432 8.45 21.11 25.76
CA MET A 432 9.05 22.46 25.70
C MET A 432 10.05 22.65 24.56
N SER A 433 10.46 21.58 23.86
CA SER A 433 11.29 21.70 22.66
C SER A 433 10.51 22.25 21.46
N MET A 434 9.17 22.34 21.56
CA MET A 434 8.30 22.97 20.58
C MET A 434 7.36 23.95 21.31
N MET A 435 7.57 25.24 21.11
CA MET A 435 6.79 26.30 21.75
C MET A 435 6.31 27.32 20.73
N ALA A 436 5.20 27.98 21.03
CA ALA A 436 4.72 29.09 20.23
C ALA A 436 5.44 30.38 20.67
N HIS A 437 5.91 31.16 19.71
CA HIS A 437 6.52 32.47 19.91
C HIS A 437 5.87 33.50 18.98
N ARG A 438 5.87 34.77 19.40
CA ARG A 438 5.50 35.91 18.57
C ARG A 438 6.67 36.32 17.71
N VAL A 439 6.40 36.56 16.44
CA VAL A 439 7.41 36.99 15.48
C VAL A 439 7.81 38.44 15.73
N LYS A 440 9.11 38.72 15.65
CA LYS A 440 9.63 40.08 15.54
C LYS A 440 10.62 40.15 14.39
N ILE A 441 10.31 40.93 13.36
CA ILE A 441 11.08 40.98 12.12
C ILE A 441 12.33 41.82 12.33
N LEU A 442 13.49 41.18 12.15
CA LEU A 442 14.80 41.79 12.30
C LEU A 442 15.55 41.83 10.96
N PRO A 443 16.45 42.81 10.74
CA PRO A 443 17.13 42.99 9.45
C PRO A 443 18.19 41.92 9.16
N TRP A 444 18.67 41.19 10.17
CA TRP A 444 19.73 40.20 10.07
C TRP A 444 19.23 38.83 9.57
N SER A 445 20.14 37.86 9.41
CA SER A 445 19.86 36.54 8.80
C SER A 445 19.68 35.38 9.81
N THR A 446 19.76 35.65 11.12
CA THR A 446 19.64 34.65 12.19
C THR A 446 18.30 34.76 12.93
N PHE A 447 17.87 33.65 13.55
CA PHE A 447 16.74 33.62 14.48
C PHE A 447 17.13 34.12 15.88
#